data_AF-A0A7Y2NPZ0-F1
#
_entry.id   AF-A0A7Y2NPZ0-F1
#
_cell.length_a   1.000
_cell.length_b   1.000
_cell.length_c   1.000
_cell.angle_alpha   90.00
_cell.angle_beta   90.00
_cell.angle_gamma   90.00
#
_symmetry.space_group_name_H-M   'P 1'
#
loop_
_entity.id
_entity.type
_entity.pdbx_description
1 polymer ?
#
loop_
_entity_poly.entity_id
_entity_poly.type
_entity_poly.pdbx_seq_one_letter_code
_entity_poly.pdbx_strand_id
1 'polypeptide(L)'
;IQRKAEENIRKGIETLHRGRERNPLGKAMPIADDIVRSLRAKAPLSRIAVAGSIRRWKETVKDIDILATSARPEKVMRVFTSLPVVREVLAHGTKKSSVLTAEGIQVDLRVVAESSFGAALQYFTGSKEHNIKLREMARRIGLKINEYGIFREIDEMRIGGRREGEIYTALGLPFLPPELREDEGEIEAGSEGDLPRLLTVEEIRGDLHVHTRWSDGGHDLDALVQAAKKKGYQYIAITDHSKGLGIAHGLDERRLRDQIALIDETNRTLTGFQILKGVEVDIRGDGTLDLSDGVLGELDIVVASIHSGFRQSREKITARLLSAVRNPLVGIIAHPTGRLLGERDPYDVDMEAIFREAAVRGVAMEINAHPARLDLSGHHVRMAKRYGIPLVISTDAHVNGDFDYMEYGVATARRGWAVPGDVLNTLPCGSLLKRLRSGKNREVRSLGRKT
;
A
#
# COMPACT_ATOMS: atom_id res chain seq x y z
N ILE A 1 -6.40 12.16 -36.43
CA ILE A 1 -6.57 10.88 -35.68
C ILE A 1 -5.23 10.13 -35.55
N GLN A 2 -4.48 9.90 -36.64
CA GLN A 2 -3.13 9.28 -36.61
C GLN A 2 -2.13 9.93 -35.63
N ARG A 3 -1.95 11.25 -35.67
CA ARG A 3 -0.99 11.96 -34.80
C ARG A 3 -1.25 11.76 -33.30
N LYS A 4 -2.52 11.67 -32.88
CA LYS A 4 -2.90 11.36 -31.49
C LYS A 4 -2.61 9.90 -31.14
N ALA A 5 -2.83 8.96 -32.07
CA ALA A 5 -2.52 7.55 -31.86
C ALA A 5 -1.00 7.32 -31.72
N GLU A 6 -0.20 7.95 -32.59
CA GLU A 6 1.27 7.91 -32.54
C GLU A 6 1.83 8.49 -31.24
N GLU A 7 1.30 9.63 -30.78
CA GLU A 7 1.73 10.24 -29.52
C GLU A 7 1.35 9.37 -28.30
N ASN A 8 0.21 8.70 -28.34
CA ASN A 8 -0.19 7.75 -27.30
C ASN A 8 0.70 6.50 -27.28
N ILE A 9 1.06 5.97 -28.45
CA ILE A 9 1.96 4.82 -28.57
C ILE A 9 3.35 5.22 -28.06
N ARG A 10 3.86 6.39 -28.45
CA ARG A 10 5.15 6.90 -27.97
C ARG A 10 5.17 7.04 -26.44
N LYS A 11 4.15 7.68 -25.85
CA LYS A 11 4.01 7.79 -24.39
C LYS A 11 3.92 6.41 -23.72
N GLY A 12 3.17 5.47 -24.30
CA GLY A 12 3.11 4.09 -23.79
C GLY A 12 4.46 3.38 -23.82
N ILE A 13 5.25 3.56 -24.89
CA ILE A 13 6.61 3.03 -25.02
C ILE A 13 7.57 3.70 -24.02
N GLU A 14 7.50 5.02 -23.82
CA GLU A 14 8.29 5.76 -22.83
C GLU A 14 7.97 5.30 -21.39
N THR A 15 6.69 5.04 -21.08
CA THR A 15 6.28 4.48 -19.79
C THR A 15 6.78 3.04 -19.62
N LEU A 16 6.73 2.20 -20.66
CA LEU A 16 7.33 0.86 -20.64
C LEU A 16 8.86 0.91 -20.44
N HIS A 17 9.55 1.85 -21.07
CA HIS A 17 11.00 2.04 -20.88
C HIS A 17 11.34 2.54 -19.48
N ARG A 18 10.58 3.47 -18.89
CA ARG A 18 10.71 3.85 -17.47
C ARG A 18 10.41 2.69 -16.53
N GLY A 19 9.45 1.83 -16.89
CA GLY A 19 9.18 0.55 -16.23
C GLY A 19 10.35 -0.45 -16.27
N ARG A 20 11.36 -0.24 -17.12
CA ARG A 20 12.62 -1.02 -17.09
C ARG A 20 13.61 -0.52 -16.03
N GLU A 21 13.47 0.70 -15.52
CA GLU A 21 14.35 1.22 -14.46
C GLU A 21 13.83 0.88 -13.05
N ARG A 22 12.51 0.72 -12.90
CA ARG A 22 11.87 0.37 -11.62
C ARG A 22 10.72 -0.61 -11.83
N ASN A 23 10.67 -1.61 -10.97
CA ASN A 23 9.68 -2.68 -10.97
C ASN A 23 8.61 -2.42 -9.89
N PRO A 24 7.32 -2.69 -10.14
CA PRO A 24 6.30 -2.66 -9.10
C PRO A 24 6.62 -3.60 -7.94
N LEU A 25 6.32 -3.18 -6.71
CA LEU A 25 6.56 -4.00 -5.52
C LEU A 25 5.84 -5.34 -5.59
N GLY A 26 4.60 -5.35 -6.10
CA GLY A 26 3.81 -6.57 -6.31
C GLY A 26 4.46 -7.61 -7.22
N LYS A 27 5.39 -7.19 -8.08
CA LYS A 27 6.19 -8.09 -8.92
C LYS A 27 7.47 -8.55 -8.22
N ALA A 28 8.14 -7.63 -7.52
CA ALA A 28 9.44 -7.90 -6.91
C ALA A 28 9.36 -8.67 -5.58
N MET A 29 8.34 -8.41 -4.74
CA MET A 29 8.19 -9.05 -3.43
C MET A 29 8.01 -10.58 -3.54
N PRO A 30 7.10 -11.12 -4.39
CA PRO A 30 6.94 -12.58 -4.50
C PRO A 30 8.21 -13.29 -4.96
N ILE A 31 8.99 -12.65 -5.83
CA ILE A 31 10.30 -13.16 -6.29
C ILE A 31 11.29 -13.18 -5.12
N ALA A 32 11.36 -12.10 -4.34
CA ALA A 32 12.23 -12.03 -3.17
C ALA A 32 11.86 -13.12 -2.15
N ASP A 33 10.57 -13.30 -1.87
CA ASP A 33 10.06 -14.30 -0.94
C ASP A 33 10.37 -15.73 -1.40
N ASP A 34 10.19 -16.04 -2.69
CA ASP A 34 10.50 -17.36 -3.22
C ASP A 34 12.00 -17.67 -3.18
N ILE A 35 12.85 -16.69 -3.47
CA ILE A 35 14.31 -16.80 -3.33
C ILE A 35 14.67 -17.06 -1.87
N VAL A 36 14.16 -16.25 -0.94
CA VAL A 36 14.43 -16.41 0.50
C VAL A 36 13.97 -17.78 0.99
N ARG A 37 12.76 -18.21 0.62
CA ARG A 37 12.23 -19.54 0.97
C ARG A 37 13.10 -20.66 0.41
N SER A 38 13.48 -20.58 -0.86
CA SER A 38 14.35 -21.57 -1.51
C SER A 38 15.74 -21.65 -0.87
N LEU A 39 16.33 -20.49 -0.53
CA LEU A 39 17.62 -20.44 0.13
C LEU A 39 17.55 -20.98 1.56
N ARG A 40 16.50 -20.68 2.33
CA ARG A 40 16.28 -21.26 3.66
C ARG A 40 16.21 -22.79 3.61
N ALA A 41 15.60 -23.35 2.57
CA ALA A 41 15.46 -24.79 2.41
C ALA A 41 16.74 -25.50 1.94
N LYS A 42 17.55 -24.85 1.08
CA LYS A 42 18.63 -25.53 0.33
C LYS A 42 20.04 -25.08 0.72
N ALA A 43 20.21 -23.90 1.30
CA ALA A 43 21.52 -23.31 1.58
C ALA A 43 21.88 -23.35 3.07
N PRO A 44 23.18 -23.43 3.43
CA PRO A 44 23.61 -23.50 4.82
C PRO A 44 23.61 -22.11 5.48
N LEU A 45 22.43 -21.55 5.75
CA LEU A 45 22.23 -20.21 6.30
C LEU A 45 22.06 -20.23 7.84
N SER A 46 22.50 -19.17 8.49
CA SER A 46 22.14 -18.87 9.88
C SER A 46 21.01 -17.84 9.95
N ARG A 47 21.09 -16.76 9.15
CA ARG A 47 20.06 -15.72 9.02
C ARG A 47 19.92 -15.31 7.56
N ILE A 48 18.74 -14.82 7.20
CA ILE A 48 18.45 -14.23 5.90
C ILE A 48 17.31 -13.23 6.01
N ALA A 49 17.44 -12.09 5.32
CA ALA A 49 16.42 -11.05 5.24
C ALA A 49 16.50 -10.33 3.90
N VAL A 50 15.32 -9.95 3.37
CA VAL A 50 15.22 -8.96 2.30
C VAL A 50 15.51 -7.58 2.89
N ALA A 51 16.28 -6.76 2.18
CA ALA A 51 16.65 -5.40 2.54
C ALA A 51 16.14 -4.42 1.48
N GLY A 52 16.83 -3.29 1.30
CA GLY A 52 16.53 -2.32 0.25
C GLY A 52 15.14 -1.70 0.36
N SER A 53 14.68 -1.17 -0.77
CA SER A 53 13.38 -0.52 -0.86
C SER A 53 12.18 -1.48 -0.70
N ILE A 54 12.37 -2.79 -0.91
CA ILE A 54 11.33 -3.79 -0.64
C ILE A 54 11.02 -3.83 0.85
N ARG A 55 12.06 -3.88 1.70
CA ARG A 55 11.87 -3.88 3.15
C ARG A 55 11.24 -2.60 3.67
N ARG A 56 11.43 -1.47 2.97
CA ARG A 56 10.74 -0.21 3.26
C ARG A 56 9.35 -0.10 2.63
N TRP A 57 8.89 -1.14 1.93
CA TRP A 57 7.59 -1.19 1.25
C TRP A 57 7.38 -0.10 0.19
N LYS A 58 8.44 0.30 -0.51
CA LYS A 58 8.31 1.29 -1.58
C LYS A 58 7.54 0.68 -2.76
N GLU A 59 6.53 1.40 -3.25
CA GLU A 59 5.61 0.96 -4.30
C GLU A 59 6.29 0.49 -5.61
N THR A 60 7.48 1.03 -5.88
CA THR A 60 8.37 0.54 -6.94
C THR A 60 9.79 0.39 -6.43
N VAL A 61 10.53 -0.58 -6.95
CA VAL A 61 11.90 -0.94 -6.52
C VAL A 61 12.81 -1.10 -7.73
N LYS A 62 14.10 -0.82 -7.58
CA LYS A 62 15.06 -0.95 -8.69
C LYS A 62 15.49 -2.41 -8.85
N ASP A 63 15.95 -2.97 -7.75
CA ASP A 63 16.52 -4.29 -7.58
C ASP A 63 16.01 -4.94 -6.27
N ILE A 64 16.38 -6.20 -6.07
CA ILE A 64 16.10 -6.97 -4.86
C ILE A 64 17.41 -7.15 -4.09
N ASP A 65 17.50 -6.57 -2.89
CA ASP A 65 18.65 -6.76 -2.00
C ASP A 65 18.35 -7.84 -0.96
N ILE A 66 19.20 -8.86 -0.85
CA ILE A 66 19.09 -9.92 0.15
C ILE A 66 20.39 -9.99 0.96
N LEU A 67 20.24 -10.03 2.28
CA LEU A 67 21.34 -10.23 3.23
C LEU A 67 21.22 -11.57 3.90
N ALA A 68 22.37 -12.23 4.10
CA ALA A 68 22.46 -13.51 4.76
C ALA A 68 23.68 -13.59 5.69
N THR A 69 23.67 -14.55 6.62
CA THR A 69 24.86 -15.00 7.36
C THR A 69 25.06 -16.49 7.16
N SER A 70 26.32 -16.90 7.03
CA SER A 70 26.69 -18.31 6.87
C SER A 70 28.17 -18.52 7.17
N ALA A 71 28.50 -19.66 7.80
CA ALA A 71 29.87 -20.14 7.92
C ALA A 71 30.41 -20.73 6.59
N ARG A 72 29.54 -20.96 5.60
CA ARG A 72 29.88 -21.56 4.29
C ARG A 72 29.34 -20.68 3.15
N PRO A 73 29.80 -19.42 3.02
CA PRO A 73 29.21 -18.44 2.11
C PRO A 73 29.27 -18.87 0.63
N GLU A 74 30.33 -19.55 0.21
CA GLU A 74 30.45 -20.08 -1.16
C GLU A 74 29.37 -21.11 -1.51
N LYS A 75 28.96 -21.96 -0.55
CA LYS A 75 27.86 -22.91 -0.76
C LYS A 75 26.54 -22.18 -0.92
N VAL A 76 26.32 -21.11 -0.15
CA VAL A 76 25.13 -20.25 -0.31
C VAL A 76 25.10 -19.62 -1.70
N MET A 77 26.22 -19.07 -2.16
CA MET A 77 26.32 -18.42 -3.47
C MET A 77 26.06 -19.42 -4.61
N ARG A 78 26.59 -20.64 -4.53
CA ARG A 78 26.30 -21.69 -5.54
C ARG A 78 24.82 -22.04 -5.62
N VAL A 79 24.16 -22.23 -4.48
CA VAL A 79 22.72 -22.52 -4.43
C VAL A 79 21.91 -21.35 -5.00
N PHE A 80 22.27 -20.12 -4.62
CA PHE A 80 21.60 -18.90 -5.10
C PHE A 80 21.67 -18.77 -6.62
N THR A 81 22.86 -18.90 -7.22
CA THR A 81 23.04 -18.77 -8.66
C THR A 81 22.45 -19.93 -9.47
N SER A 82 22.06 -21.03 -8.82
CA SER A 82 21.42 -22.18 -9.47
C SER A 82 19.91 -22.26 -9.22
N LEU A 83 19.29 -21.25 -8.63
CA LEU A 83 17.84 -21.26 -8.40
C LEU A 83 17.09 -21.17 -9.73
N PRO A 84 15.92 -21.84 -9.89
CA PRO A 84 15.15 -21.83 -11.14
C PRO A 84 14.72 -20.44 -11.62
N VAL A 85 14.57 -19.48 -10.71
CA VAL A 85 14.19 -18.09 -11.03
C VAL A 85 15.32 -17.31 -11.71
N VAL A 86 16.56 -17.81 -11.65
CA VAL A 86 17.74 -17.18 -12.25
C VAL A 86 17.77 -17.43 -13.75
N ARG A 87 17.76 -16.36 -14.53
CA ARG A 87 17.98 -16.40 -15.98
C ARG A 87 19.46 -16.27 -16.33
N GLU A 88 20.15 -15.35 -15.66
CA GLU A 88 21.54 -15.01 -15.95
C GLU A 88 22.29 -14.67 -14.65
N VAL A 89 23.54 -15.10 -14.54
CA VAL A 89 24.44 -14.72 -13.44
C VAL A 89 25.27 -13.53 -13.91
N LEU A 90 24.99 -12.35 -13.35
CA LEU A 90 25.67 -11.10 -13.72
C LEU A 90 27.04 -10.99 -13.05
N ALA A 91 27.14 -11.47 -11.80
CA ALA A 91 28.39 -11.53 -11.04
C ALA A 91 28.35 -12.69 -10.04
N HIS A 92 29.47 -13.39 -9.90
CA HIS A 92 29.62 -14.48 -8.93
C HIS A 92 30.86 -14.26 -8.07
N GLY A 93 30.69 -14.31 -6.75
CA GLY A 93 31.78 -14.12 -5.79
C GLY A 93 31.53 -14.90 -4.51
N THR A 94 32.54 -14.99 -3.66
CA THR A 94 32.50 -15.83 -2.44
C THR A 94 31.48 -15.32 -1.41
N LYS A 95 31.28 -14.00 -1.31
CA LYS A 95 30.37 -13.35 -0.36
C LYS A 95 29.34 -12.43 -1.00
N LYS A 96 29.43 -12.16 -2.30
CA LYS A 96 28.45 -11.40 -3.07
C LYS A 96 28.25 -12.04 -4.42
N SER A 97 26.99 -12.20 -4.82
CA SER A 97 26.62 -12.55 -6.20
C SER A 97 25.43 -11.68 -6.63
N SER A 98 25.33 -11.46 -7.94
CA SER A 98 24.24 -10.73 -8.58
C SER A 98 23.69 -11.56 -9.72
N VAL A 99 22.38 -11.68 -9.81
CA VAL A 99 21.68 -12.44 -10.85
C VAL A 99 20.58 -11.60 -11.46
N LEU A 100 20.16 -11.97 -12.67
CA LEU A 100 19.00 -11.43 -13.36
C LEU A 100 17.93 -12.51 -13.43
N THR A 101 16.71 -12.20 -12.99
CA THR A 101 15.61 -13.17 -13.04
C THR A 101 15.01 -13.30 -14.43
N ALA A 102 14.20 -14.34 -14.64
CA ALA A 102 13.40 -14.49 -15.86
C ALA A 102 12.53 -13.26 -16.15
N GLU A 103 12.04 -12.62 -15.08
CA GLU A 103 11.23 -11.40 -15.10
C GLU A 103 12.01 -10.10 -15.34
N GLY A 104 13.34 -10.18 -15.53
CA GLY A 104 14.21 -9.05 -15.82
C GLY A 104 14.57 -8.20 -14.59
N ILE A 105 14.41 -8.72 -13.37
CA ILE A 105 14.74 -8.01 -12.13
C ILE A 105 16.11 -8.46 -11.63
N GLN A 106 16.99 -7.51 -11.32
CA GLN A 106 18.28 -7.82 -10.69
C GLN A 106 18.09 -8.17 -9.21
N VAL A 107 18.79 -9.21 -8.75
CA VAL A 107 18.84 -9.64 -7.36
C VAL A 107 20.30 -9.69 -6.89
N ASP A 108 20.59 -8.95 -5.82
CA ASP A 108 21.89 -8.93 -5.15
C ASP A 108 21.81 -9.71 -3.83
N LEU A 109 22.62 -10.77 -3.69
CA LEU A 109 22.77 -11.50 -2.43
C LEU A 109 24.14 -11.20 -1.81
N ARG A 110 24.16 -10.84 -0.52
CA ARG A 110 25.38 -10.63 0.26
C ARG A 110 25.39 -11.49 1.51
N VAL A 111 26.51 -12.18 1.76
CA VAL A 111 26.77 -12.87 3.02
C VAL A 111 27.72 -12.05 3.88
N VAL A 112 27.23 -11.65 5.06
CA VAL A 112 27.97 -10.84 6.03
C VAL A 112 28.32 -11.67 7.27
N ALA A 113 29.24 -11.16 8.10
CA ALA A 113 29.54 -11.76 9.39
C ALA A 113 28.32 -11.66 10.33
N GLU A 114 28.10 -12.67 11.17
CA GLU A 114 26.98 -12.70 12.11
C GLU A 114 26.98 -11.48 13.06
N SER A 115 28.18 -11.06 13.48
CA SER A 115 28.38 -9.87 14.31
C SER A 115 28.04 -8.54 13.63
N SER A 116 27.87 -8.53 12.31
CA SER A 116 27.64 -7.34 11.49
C SER A 116 26.24 -7.32 10.88
N PHE A 117 25.45 -8.38 11.05
CA PHE A 117 24.16 -8.52 10.36
C PHE A 117 23.18 -7.38 10.67
N GLY A 118 23.15 -6.90 11.91
CA GLY A 118 22.29 -5.78 12.31
C GLY A 118 22.67 -4.47 11.63
N ALA A 119 23.97 -4.16 11.61
CA ALA A 119 24.50 -2.97 10.95
C ALA A 119 24.33 -3.03 9.43
N ALA A 120 24.63 -4.18 8.82
CA ALA A 120 24.39 -4.43 7.40
C ALA A 120 22.91 -4.30 7.05
N LEU A 121 22.01 -4.86 7.87
CA LEU A 121 20.58 -4.75 7.63
C LEU A 121 20.11 -3.31 7.68
N GLN A 122 20.53 -2.52 8.67
CA GLN A 122 20.23 -1.08 8.71
C GLN A 122 20.76 -0.38 7.43
N TYR A 123 22.04 -0.58 7.12
CA TYR A 123 22.72 0.05 5.99
C TYR A 123 22.07 -0.27 4.64
N PHE A 124 21.84 -1.54 4.33
CA PHE A 124 21.25 -1.95 3.05
C PHE A 124 19.74 -1.79 3.01
N THR A 125 19.05 -1.64 4.15
CA THR A 125 17.64 -1.21 4.15
C THR A 125 17.52 0.25 3.71
N GLY A 126 18.45 1.10 4.14
CA GLY A 126 18.41 2.54 3.82
C GLY A 126 17.19 3.25 4.43
N SER A 127 16.70 4.34 3.83
CA SER A 127 17.18 4.96 2.57
C SER A 127 18.62 5.50 2.64
N LYS A 128 19.15 5.95 1.51
CA LYS A 128 20.48 6.58 1.47
C LYS A 128 20.51 7.81 2.36
N GLU A 129 19.46 8.61 2.30
CA GLU A 129 19.25 9.85 3.04
C GLU A 129 19.17 9.58 4.55
N HIS A 130 18.36 8.59 4.95
CA HIS A 130 18.30 8.10 6.33
C HIS A 130 19.69 7.68 6.86
N ASN A 131 20.44 6.92 6.05
CA ASN A 131 21.78 6.48 6.42
C ASN A 131 22.78 7.64 6.56
N ILE A 132 22.66 8.70 5.74
CA ILE A 132 23.51 9.88 5.85
C ILE A 132 23.29 10.55 7.21
N LYS A 133 22.03 10.82 7.57
CA LYS A 133 21.70 11.45 8.86
C LYS A 133 22.18 10.62 10.06
N LEU A 134 21.96 9.30 10.06
CA LEU A 134 22.45 8.45 11.17
C LEU A 134 23.98 8.49 11.30
N ARG A 135 24.72 8.50 10.18
CA ARG A 135 26.20 8.62 10.23
C ARG A 135 26.65 9.99 10.70
N GLU A 136 25.97 11.06 10.32
CA GLU A 136 26.27 12.41 10.82
C GLU A 136 26.03 12.51 12.32
N MET A 137 24.93 11.94 12.83
CA MET A 137 24.66 11.84 14.27
C MET A 137 25.76 11.06 14.98
N ALA A 138 26.14 9.89 14.45
CA ALA A 138 27.20 9.06 15.02
C ALA A 138 28.52 9.84 15.18
N ARG A 139 28.93 10.55 14.12
CA ARG A 139 30.19 11.32 14.12
C ARG A 139 30.20 12.41 15.19
N ARG A 140 29.07 13.07 15.44
CA ARG A 140 28.98 14.13 16.48
C ARG A 140 29.23 13.60 17.89
N ILE A 141 29.00 12.32 18.13
CA ILE A 141 29.23 11.66 19.43
C ILE A 141 30.45 10.73 19.42
N GLY A 142 31.36 10.90 18.45
CA GLY A 142 32.61 10.13 18.36
C GLY A 142 32.42 8.67 17.94
N LEU A 143 31.35 8.36 17.21
CA LEU A 143 31.06 7.04 16.66
C LEU A 143 31.11 7.04 15.13
N LYS A 144 31.52 5.90 14.56
CA LYS A 144 31.48 5.59 13.14
C LYS A 144 30.56 4.40 12.92
N ILE A 145 29.54 4.57 12.08
CA ILE A 145 28.59 3.51 11.72
C ILE A 145 28.71 3.20 10.23
N ASN A 146 28.86 1.92 9.90
CA ASN A 146 28.91 1.42 8.53
C ASN A 146 28.28 0.02 8.44
N GLU A 147 28.37 -0.64 7.28
CA GLU A 147 27.79 -1.96 7.05
C GLU A 147 28.38 -3.09 7.92
N TYR A 148 29.54 -2.86 8.55
CA TYR A 148 30.25 -3.84 9.38
C TYR A 148 29.94 -3.72 10.87
N GLY A 149 29.44 -2.58 11.34
CA GLY A 149 29.16 -2.36 12.75
C GLY A 149 29.15 -0.90 13.21
N ILE A 150 29.21 -0.76 14.53
CA ILE A 150 29.36 0.50 15.25
C ILE A 150 30.76 0.52 15.84
N PHE A 151 31.52 1.56 15.57
CA PHE A 151 32.91 1.71 15.97
C PHE A 151 33.10 3.01 16.73
N ARG A 152 33.93 3.00 17.76
CA ARG A 152 34.37 4.23 18.42
C ARG A 152 35.49 4.86 17.60
N GLU A 153 35.43 6.17 17.34
CA GLU A 153 36.39 6.81 16.43
C GLU A 153 37.81 6.88 17.00
N ILE A 154 37.96 6.97 18.33
CA ILE A 154 39.27 7.16 18.98
C ILE A 154 40.23 5.97 18.83
N ASP A 155 39.70 4.74 18.80
CA ASP A 155 40.47 3.50 18.87
C ASP A 155 40.00 2.45 17.83
N GLU A 156 39.05 2.81 16.97
CA GLU A 156 38.36 1.93 16.02
C GLU A 156 37.76 0.66 16.65
N MET A 157 37.52 0.66 17.97
CA MET A 157 36.97 -0.49 18.66
C MET A 157 35.50 -0.69 18.27
N ARG A 158 35.15 -1.90 17.83
CA ARG A 158 33.76 -2.26 17.54
C ARG A 158 32.97 -2.42 18.84
N ILE A 159 31.88 -1.67 18.96
CA ILE A 159 31.00 -1.65 20.15
C ILE A 159 29.61 -2.24 19.88
N GLY A 160 29.26 -2.54 18.63
CA GLY A 160 27.96 -3.13 18.29
C GLY A 160 27.80 -3.45 16.80
N GLY A 161 26.61 -3.92 16.42
CA GLY A 161 26.25 -4.19 15.02
C GLY A 161 25.63 -5.57 14.76
N ARG A 162 25.43 -6.38 15.80
CA ARG A 162 24.84 -7.74 15.65
C ARG A 162 23.33 -7.67 15.47
N ARG A 163 22.68 -6.74 16.17
CA ARG A 163 21.24 -6.47 16.08
C ARG A 163 21.01 -5.08 15.53
N GLU A 164 19.99 -4.94 14.70
CA GLU A 164 19.69 -3.66 14.04
C GLU A 164 19.35 -2.55 15.05
N GLY A 165 18.62 -2.89 16.11
CA GLY A 165 18.29 -1.96 17.18
C GLY A 165 19.50 -1.36 17.90
N GLU A 166 20.66 -2.03 17.91
CA GLU A 166 21.88 -1.50 18.54
C GLU A 166 22.35 -0.21 17.85
N ILE A 167 22.08 -0.06 16.55
CA ILE A 167 22.41 1.15 15.78
C ILE A 167 21.65 2.35 16.35
N TYR A 168 20.34 2.19 16.51
CA TYR A 168 19.47 3.25 17.03
C TYR A 168 19.76 3.54 18.51
N THR A 169 19.91 2.49 19.33
CA THR A 169 20.25 2.65 20.76
C THR A 169 21.58 3.39 20.96
N ALA A 170 22.61 3.11 20.15
CA ALA A 170 23.90 3.80 20.24
C ALA A 170 23.79 5.31 19.89
N LEU A 171 22.76 5.71 19.15
CA LEU A 171 22.48 7.09 18.77
C LEU A 171 21.45 7.76 19.69
N GLY A 172 20.99 7.09 20.76
CA GLY A 172 19.94 7.59 21.63
C GLY A 172 18.55 7.59 20.99
N LEU A 173 18.33 6.80 19.94
CA LEU A 173 17.08 6.73 19.19
C LEU A 173 16.28 5.45 19.54
N PRO A 174 14.94 5.49 19.49
CA PRO A 174 14.14 4.28 19.42
C PRO A 174 14.40 3.54 18.10
N PHE A 175 13.99 2.27 18.02
CA PHE A 175 14.04 1.55 16.75
C PHE A 175 13.11 2.23 15.72
N LEU A 176 13.68 2.68 14.60
CA LEU A 176 12.90 3.29 13.52
C LEU A 176 12.43 2.21 12.53
N PRO A 177 11.10 2.00 12.38
CA PRO A 177 10.56 1.03 11.43
C PRO A 177 11.04 1.31 9.99
N PRO A 178 11.38 0.27 9.19
CA PRO A 178 11.86 0.44 7.81
C PRO A 178 10.99 1.33 6.92
N GLU A 179 9.67 1.29 7.10
CA GLU A 179 8.69 2.04 6.33
C GLU A 179 8.84 3.56 6.48
N LEU A 180 9.42 4.02 7.59
CA LEU A 180 9.62 5.45 7.89
C LEU A 180 10.97 5.99 7.41
N ARG A 181 11.91 5.12 7.01
CA ARG A 181 13.31 5.49 6.75
C ARG A 181 13.50 6.12 5.38
N GLU A 182 12.90 7.29 5.20
CA GLU A 182 12.95 8.07 3.95
C GLU A 182 13.46 9.49 4.16
N ASP A 183 13.94 9.83 5.36
CA ASP A 183 14.37 11.19 5.73
C ASP A 183 13.25 12.24 5.62
N GLU A 184 12.09 11.92 6.21
CA GLU A 184 10.88 12.76 6.20
C GLU A 184 10.42 13.14 7.62
N GLY A 185 11.38 13.21 8.55
CA GLY A 185 11.18 13.63 9.94
C GLY A 185 11.25 12.49 10.96
N GLU A 186 11.51 11.26 10.55
CA GLU A 186 11.47 10.07 11.42
C GLU A 186 12.56 10.07 12.49
N ILE A 187 13.72 10.69 12.19
CA ILE A 187 14.85 10.81 13.11
C ILE A 187 14.56 11.87 14.16
N GLU A 188 14.02 13.02 13.74
CA GLU A 188 13.61 14.11 14.60
C GLU A 188 12.50 13.65 15.56
N ALA A 189 11.43 13.05 15.02
CA ALA A 189 10.36 12.48 15.84
C ALA A 189 10.87 11.38 16.80
N GLY A 190 11.83 10.56 16.35
CA GLY A 190 12.47 9.57 17.22
C GLY A 190 13.27 10.20 18.37
N SER A 191 13.97 11.31 18.11
CA SER A 191 14.78 12.02 19.11
C SER A 191 13.92 12.76 20.14
N GLU A 192 12.77 13.27 19.70
CA GLU A 192 11.81 14.01 20.53
C GLU A 192 10.85 13.08 21.31
N GLY A 193 10.84 11.78 20.98
CA GLY A 193 9.92 10.81 21.58
C GLY A 193 8.50 10.81 20.97
N ASP A 194 8.33 11.48 19.84
CA ASP A 194 7.05 11.71 19.14
C ASP A 194 6.81 10.73 17.97
N LEU A 195 7.58 9.64 17.90
CA LEU A 195 7.39 8.62 16.87
C LEU A 195 6.01 7.93 17.03
N PRO A 196 5.17 7.88 15.98
CA PRO A 196 3.82 7.35 16.11
C PRO A 196 3.79 5.83 16.32
N ARG A 197 2.80 5.33 17.08
CA ARG A 197 2.41 3.91 17.07
C ARG A 197 1.71 3.60 15.76
N LEU A 198 2.48 3.13 14.79
CA LEU A 198 2.01 2.78 13.46
C LEU A 198 0.95 1.66 13.49
N LEU A 199 0.03 1.72 12.54
CA LEU A 199 -0.97 0.69 12.28
C LEU A 199 -0.35 -0.70 12.03
N THR A 200 -1.06 -1.74 12.45
CA THR A 200 -0.72 -3.16 12.20
C THR A 200 -1.84 -3.89 11.46
N VAL A 201 -1.53 -5.02 10.81
CA VAL A 201 -2.51 -5.80 10.04
C VAL A 201 -3.58 -6.38 10.96
N GLU A 202 -3.19 -6.78 12.16
CA GLU A 202 -4.07 -7.37 13.18
C GLU A 202 -5.15 -6.39 13.69
N GLU A 203 -4.95 -5.09 13.49
CA GLU A 203 -5.91 -4.05 13.84
C GLU A 203 -6.98 -3.83 12.76
N ILE A 204 -6.81 -4.41 11.57
CA ILE A 204 -7.79 -4.36 10.48
C ILE A 204 -8.92 -5.34 10.78
N ARG A 205 -10.15 -4.83 10.88
CA ARG A 205 -11.35 -5.60 11.21
C ARG A 205 -12.20 -5.97 10.01
N GLY A 206 -11.89 -5.47 8.82
CA GLY A 206 -12.65 -5.79 7.62
C GLY A 206 -12.14 -5.08 6.39
N ASP A 207 -12.55 -5.60 5.25
CA ASP A 207 -12.28 -5.03 3.93
C ASP A 207 -13.49 -4.21 3.47
N LEU A 208 -13.24 -3.03 2.87
CA LEU A 208 -14.28 -2.07 2.50
C LEU A 208 -14.43 -1.89 0.99
N HIS A 209 -13.74 -2.70 0.18
CA HIS A 209 -13.89 -2.73 -1.28
C HIS A 209 -13.69 -4.17 -1.78
N VAL A 210 -14.79 -4.88 -2.04
CA VAL A 210 -14.79 -6.29 -2.45
C VAL A 210 -15.83 -6.51 -3.54
N HIS A 211 -15.42 -7.22 -4.58
CA HIS A 211 -16.22 -7.51 -5.77
C HIS A 211 -16.69 -8.96 -5.76
N THR A 212 -17.87 -9.20 -6.32
CA THR A 212 -18.50 -10.52 -6.41
C THR A 212 -18.80 -10.85 -7.87
N ARG A 213 -19.38 -12.04 -8.10
CA ARG A 213 -19.90 -12.42 -9.44
C ARG A 213 -21.06 -11.57 -9.94
N TRP A 214 -21.54 -10.60 -9.15
CA TRP A 214 -22.56 -9.65 -9.59
C TRP A 214 -22.00 -8.61 -10.57
N SER A 215 -20.73 -8.20 -10.45
CA SER A 215 -19.98 -7.51 -11.51
C SER A 215 -18.92 -8.42 -12.12
N ASP A 216 -17.69 -8.32 -11.63
CA ASP A 216 -16.46 -8.82 -12.24
C ASP A 216 -15.57 -9.60 -11.27
N GLY A 217 -16.05 -9.83 -10.04
CA GLY A 217 -15.45 -10.77 -9.12
C GLY A 217 -15.67 -12.23 -9.54
N GLY A 218 -14.77 -13.10 -9.08
CA GLY A 218 -14.76 -14.53 -9.40
C GLY A 218 -15.59 -15.40 -8.45
N HIS A 219 -16.08 -14.87 -7.33
CA HIS A 219 -16.72 -15.64 -6.27
C HIS A 219 -18.11 -15.14 -5.88
N ASP A 220 -18.94 -16.08 -5.41
CA ASP A 220 -20.21 -15.79 -4.76
C ASP A 220 -19.99 -15.29 -3.32
N LEU A 221 -21.04 -14.69 -2.76
CA LEU A 221 -21.01 -14.03 -1.46
C LEU A 221 -20.52 -14.95 -0.33
N ASP A 222 -21.03 -16.18 -0.27
CA ASP A 222 -20.67 -17.14 0.77
C ASP A 222 -19.18 -17.48 0.76
N ALA A 223 -18.59 -17.65 -0.42
CA ALA A 223 -17.17 -17.98 -0.54
C ALA A 223 -16.29 -16.84 -0.02
N LEU A 224 -16.64 -15.60 -0.34
CA LEU A 224 -15.93 -14.40 0.14
C LEU A 224 -16.10 -14.20 1.65
N VAL A 225 -17.31 -14.43 2.19
CA VAL A 225 -17.56 -14.37 3.64
C VAL A 225 -16.71 -15.40 4.38
N GLN A 226 -16.62 -16.64 3.87
CA GLN A 226 -15.78 -17.67 4.51
C GLN A 226 -14.29 -17.31 4.43
N ALA A 227 -13.82 -16.76 3.31
CA ALA A 227 -12.45 -16.29 3.18
C ALA A 227 -12.14 -15.13 4.14
N ALA A 228 -13.02 -14.14 4.22
CA ALA A 228 -12.90 -13.00 5.14
C ALA A 228 -12.91 -13.43 6.61
N LYS A 229 -13.77 -14.37 7.00
CA LYS A 229 -13.77 -14.94 8.36
C LYS A 229 -12.46 -15.64 8.70
N LYS A 230 -11.86 -16.38 7.76
CA LYS A 230 -10.54 -17.00 7.94
C LYS A 230 -9.42 -15.97 8.15
N LYS A 231 -9.58 -14.75 7.62
CA LYS A 231 -8.70 -13.60 7.89
C LYS A 231 -8.93 -12.94 9.25
N GLY A 232 -9.95 -13.35 9.99
CA GLY A 232 -10.32 -12.75 11.27
C GLY A 232 -11.14 -11.47 11.13
N TYR A 233 -11.65 -11.16 9.93
CA TYR A 233 -12.50 -10.00 9.73
C TYR A 233 -13.87 -10.16 10.41
N GLN A 234 -14.39 -9.03 10.88
CA GLN A 234 -15.72 -8.86 11.45
C GLN A 234 -16.75 -8.43 10.39
N TYR A 235 -16.28 -7.85 9.28
CA TYR A 235 -17.14 -7.43 8.19
C TYR A 235 -16.39 -7.38 6.86
N ILE A 236 -17.16 -7.40 5.78
CA ILE A 236 -16.73 -6.96 4.44
C ILE A 236 -17.79 -6.04 3.84
N ALA A 237 -17.38 -5.07 3.04
CA ALA A 237 -18.29 -4.35 2.15
C ALA A 237 -18.28 -4.96 0.77
N ILE A 238 -19.46 -5.31 0.27
CA ILE A 238 -19.63 -5.69 -1.13
C ILE A 238 -19.89 -4.41 -1.92
N THR A 239 -19.04 -4.14 -2.89
CA THR A 239 -19.00 -2.87 -3.63
C THR A 239 -18.82 -3.14 -5.11
N ASP A 240 -19.62 -4.07 -5.66
CA ASP A 240 -19.62 -4.35 -7.09
C ASP A 240 -19.82 -3.06 -7.93
N HIS A 241 -19.29 -3.06 -9.15
CA HIS A 241 -19.30 -1.88 -10.01
C HIS A 241 -20.72 -1.49 -10.46
N SER A 242 -20.94 -0.19 -10.65
CA SER A 242 -22.13 0.32 -11.34
C SER A 242 -22.03 0.19 -12.88
N LYS A 243 -23.17 0.29 -13.57
CA LYS A 243 -23.36 0.08 -15.03
C LYS A 243 -22.33 0.77 -15.95
N GLY A 244 -21.80 1.93 -15.57
CA GLY A 244 -20.91 2.78 -16.37
C GLY A 244 -19.66 2.07 -16.85
N LEU A 245 -19.22 1.02 -16.14
CA LEU A 245 -18.13 0.15 -16.56
C LEU A 245 -18.68 -0.99 -17.43
N GLY A 246 -18.98 -0.70 -18.70
CA GLY A 246 -19.62 -1.66 -19.63
C GLY A 246 -18.87 -2.98 -19.85
N ILE A 247 -17.60 -3.09 -19.43
CA ILE A 247 -16.77 -4.30 -19.49
C ILE A 247 -16.98 -5.19 -18.24
N ALA A 248 -17.41 -4.63 -17.12
CA ALA A 248 -17.49 -5.30 -15.82
C ALA A 248 -18.90 -5.83 -15.47
N HIS A 249 -19.82 -5.90 -16.43
CA HIS A 249 -21.21 -6.30 -16.18
C HIS A 249 -21.87 -5.51 -15.01
N GLY A 250 -21.55 -4.22 -14.88
CA GLY A 250 -21.96 -3.39 -13.74
C GLY A 250 -23.47 -3.38 -13.48
N LEU A 251 -23.84 -3.13 -12.22
CA LEU A 251 -25.20 -3.19 -11.73
C LEU A 251 -25.96 -1.91 -12.10
N ASP A 252 -27.16 -2.09 -12.66
CA ASP A 252 -28.17 -1.02 -12.70
C ASP A 252 -28.93 -0.97 -11.37
N GLU A 253 -29.82 0.02 -11.21
CA GLU A 253 -30.54 0.20 -9.94
C GLU A 253 -31.38 -1.01 -9.53
N ARG A 254 -31.92 -1.76 -10.49
CA ARG A 254 -32.74 -2.95 -10.20
C ARG A 254 -31.84 -4.05 -9.67
N ARG A 255 -30.76 -4.37 -10.39
CA ARG A 255 -29.79 -5.40 -9.98
C ARG A 255 -29.13 -5.08 -8.65
N LEU A 256 -28.85 -3.80 -8.39
CA LEU A 256 -28.31 -3.36 -7.10
C LEU A 256 -29.31 -3.61 -5.96
N ARG A 257 -30.61 -3.35 -6.16
CA ARG A 257 -31.64 -3.70 -5.17
C ARG A 257 -31.79 -5.20 -4.97
N ASP A 258 -31.67 -6.00 -6.02
CA ASP A 258 -31.66 -7.46 -5.91
C ASP A 258 -30.47 -7.94 -5.07
N GLN A 259 -29.29 -7.36 -5.26
CA GLN A 259 -28.11 -7.65 -4.43
C GLN A 259 -28.28 -7.19 -2.98
N ILE A 260 -28.84 -6.00 -2.74
CA ILE A 260 -29.18 -5.51 -1.40
C ILE A 260 -30.08 -6.51 -0.67
N ALA A 261 -31.12 -7.01 -1.34
CA ALA A 261 -32.04 -7.99 -0.78
C ALA A 261 -31.33 -9.31 -0.42
N LEU A 262 -30.46 -9.80 -1.31
CA LEU A 262 -29.64 -10.99 -1.06
C LEU A 262 -28.71 -10.78 0.16
N ILE A 263 -28.05 -9.63 0.26
CA ILE A 263 -27.16 -9.31 1.39
C ILE A 263 -27.97 -9.23 2.69
N ASP A 264 -29.15 -8.63 2.67
CA ASP A 264 -30.03 -8.54 3.84
C ASP A 264 -30.52 -9.92 4.29
N GLU A 265 -30.88 -10.81 3.36
CA GLU A 265 -31.23 -12.20 3.67
C GLU A 265 -30.04 -12.96 4.28
N THR A 266 -28.87 -12.84 3.66
CA THR A 266 -27.64 -13.49 4.12
C THR A 266 -27.28 -13.04 5.53
N ASN A 267 -27.31 -11.72 5.78
CA ASN A 267 -27.01 -11.13 7.09
C ASN A 267 -27.95 -11.62 8.21
N ARG A 268 -29.20 -11.98 7.93
CA ARG A 268 -30.12 -12.55 8.95
C ARG A 268 -29.64 -13.88 9.52
N THR A 269 -28.84 -14.62 8.75
CA THR A 269 -28.32 -15.93 9.14
C THR A 269 -26.86 -15.87 9.61
N LEU A 270 -26.15 -14.79 9.32
CA LEU A 270 -24.76 -14.60 9.74
C LEU A 270 -24.66 -14.22 11.21
N THR A 271 -23.89 -15.01 11.95
CA THR A 271 -23.53 -14.69 13.34
C THR A 271 -22.09 -14.19 13.42
N GLY A 272 -21.88 -13.11 14.19
CA GLY A 272 -20.54 -12.57 14.47
C GLY A 272 -19.82 -11.94 13.27
N PHE A 273 -20.51 -11.73 12.16
CA PHE A 273 -19.96 -11.16 10.93
C PHE A 273 -21.04 -10.38 10.19
N GLN A 274 -20.67 -9.26 9.59
CA GLN A 274 -21.60 -8.39 8.86
C GLN A 274 -21.13 -8.18 7.43
N ILE A 275 -22.06 -8.31 6.48
CA ILE A 275 -21.86 -7.84 5.11
C ILE A 275 -22.45 -6.44 5.02
N LEU A 276 -21.66 -5.47 4.56
CA LEU A 276 -22.09 -4.10 4.33
C LEU A 276 -22.58 -3.95 2.89
N LYS A 277 -23.74 -3.33 2.73
CA LYS A 277 -24.33 -3.05 1.42
C LYS A 277 -23.64 -1.85 0.80
N GLY A 278 -22.90 -2.08 -0.28
CA GLY A 278 -22.17 -1.03 -0.95
C GLY A 278 -22.26 -1.09 -2.46
N VAL A 279 -21.60 -0.13 -3.08
CA VAL A 279 -21.37 -0.06 -4.52
C VAL A 279 -20.09 0.72 -4.77
N GLU A 280 -19.35 0.35 -5.80
CA GLU A 280 -18.40 1.26 -6.43
C GLU A 280 -19.09 1.95 -7.61
N VAL A 281 -19.52 3.18 -7.38
CA VAL A 281 -20.23 3.99 -8.38
C VAL A 281 -19.25 4.78 -9.24
N ASP A 282 -19.38 4.65 -10.56
CA ASP A 282 -18.56 5.42 -11.50
C ASP A 282 -18.92 6.91 -11.45
N ILE A 283 -17.87 7.74 -11.40
CA ILE A 283 -17.96 9.19 -11.57
C ILE A 283 -17.85 9.45 -13.07
N ARG A 284 -18.94 9.86 -13.71
CA ARG A 284 -19.00 10.11 -15.15
C ARG A 284 -18.07 11.24 -15.59
N GLY A 285 -17.86 11.34 -16.91
CA GLY A 285 -16.99 12.35 -17.53
C GLY A 285 -17.39 13.82 -17.28
N ASP A 286 -18.60 14.08 -16.80
CA ASP A 286 -19.13 15.39 -16.41
C ASP A 286 -19.18 15.61 -14.88
N GLY A 287 -18.81 14.60 -14.09
CA GLY A 287 -18.80 14.63 -12.63
C GLY A 287 -20.09 14.13 -11.97
N THR A 288 -21.10 13.73 -12.74
CA THR A 288 -22.30 13.07 -12.19
C THR A 288 -22.00 11.62 -11.82
N LEU A 289 -22.79 11.04 -10.91
CA LEU A 289 -22.67 9.62 -10.53
C LEU A 289 -23.48 8.74 -11.49
N ASP A 290 -23.06 7.48 -11.63
CA ASP A 290 -23.68 6.55 -12.56
C ASP A 290 -25.01 5.94 -12.06
N LEU A 291 -25.37 6.15 -10.79
CA LEU A 291 -26.62 5.74 -10.15
C LEU A 291 -27.33 6.92 -9.48
N SER A 292 -28.66 6.85 -9.32
CA SER A 292 -29.43 7.92 -8.67
C SER A 292 -29.21 7.97 -7.15
N ASP A 293 -29.36 9.16 -6.58
CA ASP A 293 -29.32 9.36 -5.12
C ASP A 293 -30.36 8.51 -4.37
N GLY A 294 -31.47 8.16 -5.02
CA GLY A 294 -32.52 7.30 -4.46
C GLY A 294 -31.99 5.91 -4.10
N VAL A 295 -31.32 5.22 -5.04
CA VAL A 295 -30.75 3.89 -4.76
C VAL A 295 -29.48 3.98 -3.91
N LEU A 296 -28.65 5.02 -4.11
CA LEU A 296 -27.43 5.24 -3.31
C LEU A 296 -27.75 5.49 -1.82
N GLY A 297 -28.91 6.07 -1.53
CA GLY A 297 -29.40 6.29 -0.16
C GLY A 297 -29.78 5.01 0.60
N GLU A 298 -29.98 3.90 -0.10
CA GLU A 298 -30.30 2.58 0.49
C GLU A 298 -29.04 1.85 1.00
N LEU A 299 -27.84 2.32 0.62
CA LEU A 299 -26.55 1.67 0.90
C LEU A 299 -25.95 2.09 2.24
N ASP A 300 -25.19 1.17 2.84
CA ASP A 300 -24.36 1.45 4.01
C ASP A 300 -23.11 2.25 3.64
N ILE A 301 -22.56 1.98 2.46
CA ILE A 301 -21.31 2.55 1.96
C ILE A 301 -21.43 2.88 0.46
N VAL A 302 -21.00 4.08 0.08
CA VAL A 302 -20.91 4.49 -1.33
C VAL A 302 -19.47 4.83 -1.59
N VAL A 303 -18.83 4.03 -2.44
CA VAL A 303 -17.47 4.23 -2.91
C VAL A 303 -17.57 4.83 -4.30
N ALA A 304 -16.88 5.95 -4.55
CA ALA A 304 -16.91 6.61 -5.86
C ALA A 304 -15.52 6.65 -6.47
N SER A 305 -15.42 6.42 -7.78
CA SER A 305 -14.14 6.41 -8.49
C SER A 305 -14.30 6.73 -9.97
N ILE A 306 -13.17 7.06 -10.61
CA ILE A 306 -13.12 7.32 -12.06
C ILE A 306 -12.59 6.07 -12.75
N HIS A 307 -13.33 5.53 -13.72
CA HIS A 307 -12.86 4.42 -14.57
C HIS A 307 -12.67 4.78 -16.04
N SER A 308 -13.03 6.00 -16.43
CA SER A 308 -13.01 6.44 -17.81
C SER A 308 -12.59 7.89 -17.95
N GLY A 309 -12.15 8.28 -19.15
CA GLY A 309 -11.75 9.65 -19.42
C GLY A 309 -10.45 10.09 -18.74
N PHE A 310 -9.53 9.16 -18.44
CA PHE A 310 -8.25 9.44 -17.74
C PHE A 310 -7.36 10.50 -18.39
N ARG A 311 -7.61 10.86 -19.65
CA ARG A 311 -6.85 11.86 -20.42
C ARG A 311 -7.51 13.25 -20.46
N GLN A 312 -8.57 13.46 -19.68
CA GLN A 312 -9.14 14.80 -19.49
C GLN A 312 -8.12 15.72 -18.80
N SER A 313 -8.33 17.04 -18.90
CA SER A 313 -7.43 18.00 -18.27
C SER A 313 -7.47 17.92 -16.75
N ARG A 314 -6.42 18.43 -16.10
CA ARG A 314 -6.33 18.55 -14.64
C ARG A 314 -7.58 19.15 -14.02
N GLU A 315 -8.08 20.23 -14.58
CA GLU A 315 -9.24 20.96 -14.08
C GLU A 315 -10.49 20.07 -14.14
N LYS A 316 -10.65 19.31 -15.22
CA LYS A 316 -11.82 18.46 -15.42
C LYS A 316 -11.79 17.22 -14.54
N ILE A 317 -10.65 16.55 -14.40
CA ILE A 317 -10.51 15.42 -13.47
C ILE A 317 -10.70 15.88 -12.02
N THR A 318 -10.10 17.00 -11.65
CA THR A 318 -10.27 17.59 -10.31
C THR A 318 -11.74 17.93 -10.06
N ALA A 319 -12.43 18.56 -11.01
CA ALA A 319 -13.86 18.88 -10.88
C ALA A 319 -14.74 17.63 -10.73
N ARG A 320 -14.44 16.54 -11.45
CA ARG A 320 -15.15 15.26 -11.32
C ARG A 320 -15.03 14.69 -9.91
N LEU A 321 -13.81 14.61 -9.37
CA LEU A 321 -13.59 14.11 -8.01
C LEU A 321 -14.20 15.03 -6.96
N LEU A 322 -14.10 16.36 -7.11
CA LEU A 322 -14.75 17.32 -6.21
C LEU A 322 -16.28 17.18 -6.22
N SER A 323 -16.89 16.89 -7.37
CA SER A 323 -18.33 16.62 -7.47
C SER A 323 -18.71 15.41 -6.61
N ALA A 324 -17.97 14.32 -6.71
CA ALA A 324 -18.19 13.12 -5.89
C ALA A 324 -17.96 13.38 -4.41
N VAL A 325 -16.89 14.08 -4.02
CA VAL A 325 -16.61 14.44 -2.62
C VAL A 325 -17.71 15.33 -2.02
N ARG A 326 -18.37 16.15 -2.84
CA ARG A 326 -19.48 17.03 -2.41
C ARG A 326 -20.83 16.33 -2.35
N ASN A 327 -20.97 15.15 -2.95
CA ASN A 327 -22.23 14.40 -2.88
C ASN A 327 -22.40 13.85 -1.45
N PRO A 328 -23.54 14.12 -0.77
CA PRO A 328 -23.74 13.77 0.64
C PRO A 328 -23.84 12.25 0.89
N LEU A 329 -24.01 11.45 -0.17
CA LEU A 329 -24.11 9.98 -0.07
C LEU A 329 -22.75 9.29 -0.18
N VAL A 330 -21.77 9.92 -0.84
CA VAL A 330 -20.43 9.39 -1.04
C VAL A 330 -19.66 9.39 0.28
N GLY A 331 -19.18 8.21 0.68
CA GLY A 331 -18.40 8.03 1.91
C GLY A 331 -16.91 7.88 1.66
N ILE A 332 -16.53 7.38 0.49
CA ILE A 332 -15.15 7.01 0.15
C ILE A 332 -14.87 7.40 -1.31
N ILE A 333 -13.68 7.95 -1.58
CA ILE A 333 -13.11 8.01 -2.93
C ILE A 333 -12.11 6.85 -3.08
N ALA A 334 -12.41 5.91 -3.99
CA ALA A 334 -11.55 4.76 -4.28
C ALA A 334 -10.41 5.10 -5.24
N HIS A 335 -9.25 4.49 -5.01
CA HIS A 335 -8.00 4.59 -5.78
C HIS A 335 -7.88 5.95 -6.51
N PRO A 336 -7.70 7.05 -5.74
CA PRO A 336 -8.07 8.40 -6.19
C PRO A 336 -7.25 8.98 -7.33
N THR A 337 -6.15 8.36 -7.73
CA THR A 337 -5.28 8.80 -8.84
C THR A 337 -5.47 7.96 -10.10
N GLY A 338 -6.18 6.82 -10.01
CA GLY A 338 -6.45 5.91 -11.11
C GLY A 338 -5.21 5.21 -11.68
N ARG A 339 -4.08 5.27 -10.99
CA ARG A 339 -2.80 4.69 -11.46
C ARG A 339 -2.83 3.17 -11.50
N LEU A 340 -2.00 2.60 -12.38
CA LEU A 340 -1.59 1.20 -12.38
C LEU A 340 -0.06 1.14 -12.52
N LEU A 341 0.63 0.71 -11.48
CA LEU A 341 2.09 0.70 -11.39
C LEU A 341 2.70 -0.12 -12.53
N GLY A 342 3.52 0.52 -13.36
CA GLY A 342 4.18 -0.10 -14.52
C GLY A 342 3.34 -0.10 -15.80
N GLU A 343 2.06 0.28 -15.73
CA GLU A 343 1.13 0.22 -16.88
C GLU A 343 0.48 1.56 -17.20
N ARG A 344 -0.01 2.27 -16.19
CA ARG A 344 -0.75 3.53 -16.32
C ARG A 344 -0.31 4.54 -15.26
N ASP A 345 0.29 5.64 -15.72
CA ASP A 345 0.57 6.80 -14.88
C ASP A 345 -0.73 7.34 -14.25
N PRO A 346 -0.69 7.94 -13.06
CA PRO A 346 -1.85 8.64 -12.50
C PRO A 346 -2.36 9.70 -13.47
N TYR A 347 -3.68 9.91 -13.51
CA TYR A 347 -4.22 11.05 -14.25
C TYR A 347 -3.77 12.37 -13.62
N ASP A 348 -3.75 13.45 -14.41
CA ASP A 348 -3.42 14.78 -13.89
C ASP A 348 -4.56 15.28 -13.00
N VAL A 349 -4.30 15.37 -11.70
CA VAL A 349 -5.30 15.73 -10.68
C VAL A 349 -4.65 16.61 -9.62
N ASP A 350 -5.42 17.57 -9.12
CA ASP A 350 -5.04 18.36 -7.95
C ASP A 350 -5.43 17.64 -6.66
N MET A 351 -4.57 16.73 -6.20
CA MET A 351 -4.82 15.96 -4.97
C MET A 351 -4.97 16.85 -3.73
N GLU A 352 -4.29 18.00 -3.67
CA GLU A 352 -4.40 18.90 -2.53
C GLU A 352 -5.80 19.56 -2.47
N ALA A 353 -6.35 19.96 -3.63
CA ALA A 353 -7.72 20.46 -3.71
C ALA A 353 -8.74 19.39 -3.26
N ILE A 354 -8.55 18.13 -3.69
CA ILE A 354 -9.41 17.00 -3.26
C ILE A 354 -9.33 16.81 -1.75
N PHE A 355 -8.12 16.81 -1.18
CA PHE A 355 -7.91 16.61 0.26
C PHE A 355 -8.52 17.72 1.11
N ARG A 356 -8.40 18.98 0.69
CA ARG A 356 -9.03 20.11 1.40
C ARG A 356 -10.55 19.96 1.46
N GLU A 357 -11.20 19.63 0.35
CA GLU A 357 -12.65 19.41 0.33
C GLU A 357 -13.04 18.17 1.14
N ALA A 358 -12.32 17.05 0.97
CA ALA A 358 -12.58 15.82 1.69
C ALA A 358 -12.49 15.98 3.22
N ALA A 359 -11.56 16.77 3.72
CA ALA A 359 -11.43 17.08 5.14
C ALA A 359 -12.66 17.84 5.70
N VAL A 360 -13.19 18.79 4.92
CA VAL A 360 -14.40 19.54 5.28
C VAL A 360 -15.62 18.60 5.32
N ARG A 361 -15.77 17.78 4.28
CA ARG A 361 -16.92 16.87 4.09
C ARG A 361 -16.84 15.62 4.97
N GLY A 362 -15.65 15.25 5.43
CA GLY A 362 -15.41 14.00 6.14
C GLY A 362 -15.47 12.77 5.25
N VAL A 363 -15.26 12.93 3.93
CA VAL A 363 -15.17 11.81 2.96
C VAL A 363 -13.81 11.15 3.10
N ALA A 364 -13.80 9.83 3.22
CA ALA A 364 -12.57 9.07 3.40
C ALA A 364 -11.82 8.88 2.08
N MET A 365 -10.50 8.73 2.15
CA MET A 365 -9.67 8.39 1.00
C MET A 365 -9.17 6.95 1.10
N GLU A 366 -9.27 6.22 0.00
CA GLU A 366 -8.84 4.83 -0.06
C GLU A 366 -7.32 4.71 -0.23
N ILE A 367 -6.75 3.71 0.45
CA ILE A 367 -5.44 3.11 0.22
C ILE A 367 -5.73 1.72 -0.32
N ASN A 368 -5.85 1.64 -1.64
CA ASN A 368 -6.11 0.41 -2.35
C ASN A 368 -4.85 -0.45 -2.33
N ALA A 369 -4.93 -1.57 -1.65
CA ALA A 369 -3.83 -2.47 -1.36
C ALA A 369 -3.46 -3.38 -2.52
N HIS A 370 -4.26 -3.40 -3.60
CA HIS A 370 -3.95 -4.21 -4.77
C HIS A 370 -2.53 -3.86 -5.27
N PRO A 371 -1.61 -4.84 -5.43
CA PRO A 371 -0.19 -4.55 -5.67
C PRO A 371 0.09 -3.83 -6.99
N ALA A 372 -0.84 -3.89 -7.95
CA ALA A 372 -0.78 -3.12 -9.19
C ALA A 372 -1.24 -1.65 -9.01
N ARG A 373 -1.95 -1.30 -7.94
CA ARG A 373 -2.47 0.05 -7.68
C ARG A 373 -1.66 0.78 -6.60
N LEU A 374 -1.65 0.23 -5.38
CA LEU A 374 -1.13 0.88 -4.17
C LEU A 374 -1.60 2.32 -3.99
N ASP A 375 -2.86 2.62 -4.31
CA ASP A 375 -3.36 3.99 -4.45
C ASP A 375 -4.37 4.33 -3.35
N LEU A 376 -4.12 5.23 -2.41
CA LEU A 376 -3.09 6.27 -2.36
C LEU A 376 -1.65 5.81 -2.07
N SER A 377 -0.69 6.54 -2.65
CA SER A 377 0.75 6.42 -2.30
C SER A 377 1.03 6.84 -0.86
N GLY A 378 2.12 6.34 -0.26
CA GLY A 378 2.51 6.72 1.10
C GLY A 378 2.69 8.24 1.31
N HIS A 379 3.14 8.96 0.27
CA HIS A 379 3.21 10.43 0.28
C HIS A 379 1.82 11.07 0.40
N HIS A 380 0.86 10.61 -0.41
CA HIS A 380 -0.51 11.09 -0.34
C HIS A 380 -1.22 10.68 0.95
N VAL A 381 -0.90 9.51 1.52
CA VAL A 381 -1.37 9.13 2.86
C VAL A 381 -0.87 10.12 3.91
N ARG A 382 0.43 10.46 3.89
CA ARG A 382 1.01 11.46 4.81
C ARG A 382 0.32 12.80 4.68
N MET A 383 0.01 13.23 3.45
CA MET A 383 -0.76 14.45 3.20
C MET A 383 -2.19 14.36 3.76
N ALA A 384 -2.92 13.29 3.44
CA ALA A 384 -4.30 13.10 3.90
C ALA A 384 -4.40 13.09 5.44
N LYS A 385 -3.43 12.45 6.12
CA LYS A 385 -3.30 12.48 7.57
C LYS A 385 -3.13 13.91 8.11
N ARG A 386 -2.30 14.75 7.49
CA ARG A 386 -2.13 16.17 7.90
C ARG A 386 -3.42 16.98 7.78
N TYR A 387 -4.28 16.64 6.83
CA TYR A 387 -5.61 17.25 6.70
C TYR A 387 -6.67 16.65 7.65
N GLY A 388 -6.33 15.60 8.42
CA GLY A 388 -7.27 14.90 9.30
C GLY A 388 -8.34 14.11 8.54
N ILE A 389 -8.04 13.70 7.30
CA ILE A 389 -8.95 12.93 6.46
C ILE A 389 -8.96 11.48 6.95
N PRO A 390 -10.14 10.85 7.15
CA PRO A 390 -10.22 9.43 7.45
C PRO A 390 -9.66 8.61 6.28
N LEU A 391 -8.92 7.56 6.59
CA LEU A 391 -8.39 6.63 5.59
C LEU A 391 -9.17 5.32 5.60
N VAL A 392 -9.26 4.69 4.45
CA VAL A 392 -9.79 3.32 4.28
C VAL A 392 -8.71 2.50 3.60
N ILE A 393 -8.45 1.30 4.07
CA ILE A 393 -7.59 0.34 3.38
C ILE A 393 -8.48 -0.76 2.83
N SER A 394 -8.31 -1.11 1.57
CA SER A 394 -9.09 -2.16 0.91
C SER A 394 -8.20 -3.01 0.03
N THR A 395 -8.60 -4.24 -0.28
CA THR A 395 -7.83 -5.08 -1.22
C THR A 395 -8.29 -4.99 -2.66
N ASP A 396 -9.46 -4.40 -2.92
CA ASP A 396 -10.08 -4.41 -4.25
C ASP A 396 -10.24 -5.87 -4.73
N ALA A 397 -10.69 -6.72 -3.80
CA ALA A 397 -10.65 -8.17 -3.98
C ALA A 397 -11.66 -8.59 -5.04
N HIS A 398 -11.15 -9.24 -6.10
CA HIS A 398 -11.96 -9.89 -7.13
C HIS A 398 -11.95 -11.41 -6.94
N VAL A 399 -10.93 -11.96 -6.29
CA VAL A 399 -10.85 -13.35 -5.88
C VAL A 399 -10.43 -13.50 -4.41
N ASN A 400 -10.66 -14.66 -3.81
CA ASN A 400 -10.41 -14.89 -2.38
C ASN A 400 -8.94 -14.69 -1.98
N GLY A 401 -8.00 -14.94 -2.90
CA GLY A 401 -6.57 -14.74 -2.65
C GLY A 401 -6.19 -13.27 -2.49
N ASP A 402 -6.99 -12.34 -3.03
CA ASP A 402 -6.67 -10.91 -3.00
C ASP A 402 -6.77 -10.32 -1.59
N PHE A 403 -7.48 -10.98 -0.66
CA PHE A 403 -7.48 -10.57 0.75
C PHE A 403 -6.08 -10.59 1.37
N ASP A 404 -5.13 -11.35 0.81
CA ASP A 404 -3.72 -11.35 1.23
C ASP A 404 -3.05 -10.00 0.96
N TYR A 405 -3.59 -9.19 0.04
CA TYR A 405 -3.02 -7.90 -0.30
C TYR A 405 -3.13 -6.85 0.81
N MET A 406 -3.96 -7.07 1.84
CA MET A 406 -4.14 -6.11 2.95
C MET A 406 -2.80 -5.66 3.57
N GLU A 407 -1.80 -6.53 3.60
CA GLU A 407 -0.46 -6.21 4.11
C GLU A 407 0.20 -5.05 3.32
N TYR A 408 0.02 -5.01 2.00
CA TYR A 408 0.52 -3.92 1.15
C TYR A 408 -0.13 -2.58 1.49
N GLY A 409 -1.44 -2.61 1.76
CA GLY A 409 -2.21 -1.42 2.12
C GLY A 409 -1.81 -0.89 3.49
N VAL A 410 -1.67 -1.77 4.48
CA VAL A 410 -1.17 -1.43 5.83
C VAL A 410 0.25 -0.89 5.75
N ALA A 411 1.14 -1.52 5.00
CA ALA A 411 2.50 -1.03 4.82
C ALA A 411 2.55 0.35 4.15
N THR A 412 1.70 0.57 3.14
CA THR A 412 1.56 1.89 2.49
C THR A 412 1.04 2.94 3.46
N ALA A 413 0.07 2.57 4.31
CA ALA A 413 -0.43 3.43 5.38
C ALA A 413 0.67 3.80 6.39
N ARG A 414 1.48 2.81 6.79
CA ARG A 414 2.63 2.98 7.70
C ARG A 414 3.69 3.91 7.12
N ARG A 415 3.98 3.82 5.82
CA ARG A 415 4.86 4.78 5.12
C ARG A 415 4.33 6.22 5.18
N GLY A 416 3.00 6.40 5.19
CA GLY A 416 2.34 7.69 5.44
C GLY A 416 2.20 8.07 6.92
N TRP A 417 2.80 7.29 7.82
CA TRP A 417 2.73 7.44 9.28
C TRP A 417 1.30 7.31 9.85
N ALA A 418 0.44 6.55 9.17
CA ALA A 418 -0.90 6.29 9.65
C ALA A 418 -0.86 5.50 10.98
N VAL A 419 -1.66 5.96 11.92
CA VAL A 419 -1.94 5.26 13.18
C VAL A 419 -3.35 4.66 13.12
N PRO A 420 -3.70 3.73 14.03
CA PRO A 420 -5.02 3.09 14.00
C PRO A 420 -6.20 4.06 14.00
N GLY A 421 -6.10 5.18 14.73
CA GLY A 421 -7.14 6.21 14.77
C GLY A 421 -7.40 6.94 13.46
N ASP A 422 -6.49 6.85 12.48
CA ASP A 422 -6.66 7.45 11.16
C ASP A 422 -7.47 6.54 10.22
N VAL A 423 -7.54 5.23 10.49
CA VAL A 423 -8.03 4.22 9.55
C VAL A 423 -9.37 3.63 10.00
N LEU A 424 -10.39 3.77 9.16
CA LEU A 424 -11.76 3.34 9.47
C LEU A 424 -11.90 1.83 9.64
N ASN A 425 -11.05 1.04 8.98
CA ASN A 425 -11.03 -0.42 9.09
C ASN A 425 -10.73 -0.93 10.51
N THR A 426 -10.23 -0.06 11.41
CA THR A 426 -9.94 -0.43 12.80
C THR A 426 -11.15 -0.37 13.72
N LEU A 427 -12.26 0.20 13.24
CA LEU A 427 -13.48 0.39 14.00
C LEU A 427 -14.33 -0.89 14.03
N PRO A 428 -14.97 -1.23 15.15
CA PRO A 428 -16.05 -2.21 15.13
C PRO A 428 -17.16 -1.77 14.17
N CYS A 429 -17.86 -2.74 13.56
CA CYS A 429 -18.87 -2.49 12.51
C CYS A 429 -19.86 -1.36 12.85
N GLY A 430 -20.45 -1.37 14.06
CA GLY A 430 -21.40 -0.34 14.47
C GLY A 430 -20.79 1.07 14.56
N SER A 431 -19.53 1.18 14.97
CA SER A 431 -18.80 2.45 15.02
C SER A 431 -18.39 2.93 13.62
N LEU A 432 -18.00 2.00 12.74
CA LEU A 432 -17.73 2.27 11.33
C LEU A 432 -18.95 2.88 10.65
N LEU A 433 -20.12 2.23 10.74
CA LEU A 433 -21.36 2.71 10.13
C LEU A 433 -21.77 4.09 10.66
N LYS A 434 -21.64 4.32 11.98
CA LYS A 434 -21.86 5.65 12.57
C LYS A 434 -20.91 6.68 12.00
N ARG A 435 -19.63 6.35 11.82
CA ARG A 435 -18.62 7.26 11.28
C ARG A 435 -18.93 7.63 9.83
N LEU A 436 -19.21 6.65 8.98
CA LEU A 436 -19.59 6.85 7.57
C LEU A 436 -20.87 7.69 7.44
N ARG A 437 -21.86 7.49 8.30
CA ARG A 437 -23.09 8.31 8.33
C ARG A 437 -22.88 9.72 8.90
N SER A 438 -21.96 9.90 9.85
CA SER A 438 -21.70 11.21 10.49
C SER A 438 -21.04 12.22 9.56
N GLY A 439 -20.27 11.78 8.57
CA GLY A 439 -19.77 12.63 7.48
C GLY A 439 -20.93 13.25 6.69
N LYS A 440 -21.96 12.44 6.38
CA LYS A 440 -23.17 12.85 5.65
C LYS A 440 -23.95 13.97 6.35
N ASN A 441 -23.91 14.04 7.69
CA ASN A 441 -24.70 15.00 8.48
C ASN A 441 -23.98 16.32 8.81
N ARG A 442 -22.72 16.54 8.40
CA ARG A 442 -22.02 17.80 8.69
C ARG A 442 -22.62 19.03 7.99
N GLU A 443 -23.30 18.86 6.86
CA GLU A 443 -24.03 19.94 6.18
C GLU A 443 -25.26 20.44 6.95
N VAL A 444 -25.95 19.56 7.67
CA VAL A 444 -27.20 19.95 8.39
C VAL A 444 -26.90 20.96 9.51
N ARG A 445 -25.69 20.96 10.06
CA ARG A 445 -25.30 21.92 11.11
C ARG A 445 -24.72 23.24 10.59
N SER A 446 -24.14 23.27 9.39
CA SER A 446 -23.64 24.52 8.80
C SER A 446 -24.74 25.36 8.13
N LEU A 447 -25.87 24.75 7.77
CA LEU A 447 -27.05 25.45 7.25
C LEU A 447 -28.01 25.94 8.35
N GLY A 448 -27.80 25.54 9.61
CA GLY A 448 -28.65 25.89 10.77
C GLY A 448 -28.13 27.00 11.68
N ARG A 449 -27.04 27.70 11.30
CA ARG A 449 -26.49 28.85 12.05
C ARG A 449 -26.21 30.03 11.12
N LYS A 450 -27.25 30.53 10.47
CA LYS A 450 -27.36 31.92 10.03
C LYS A 450 -28.82 32.37 10.16
N THR A 451 -29.13 32.90 11.34
CA THR A 451 -30.16 33.93 11.55
C THR A 451 -29.48 35.05 12.29
#